data_AF-A0A8K0HBL8-F1
#
_entry.id   AF-A0A8K0HBL8-F1
#
_cell.length_a   1.000
_cell.length_b   1.000
_cell.length_c   1.000
_cell.angle_alpha   90.00
_cell.angle_beta   90.00
_cell.angle_gamma   90.00
#
_symmetry.space_group_name_H-M   'P 1'
#
loop_
_entity.id
_entity.type
_entity.pdbx_description
1 polymer ?
#
loop_
_entity_poly.entity_id
_entity_poly.type
_entity_poly.pdbx_seq_one_letter_code
_entity_poly.pdbx_strand_id
1 'polypeptide(L)'
;MAQGAQHPSVPPLWRRELLDARNPPRITSIHHEYQLENIEQQPNSDEADVIQHSFTLSPNQITEIRKCLPPHLRTCSRLELRTACLWRCRTLALNVDPDEVVQISCIVNGRGKKINKDLQFPLGYYGNAFAFPAAVTKAGVLCKNPLGYAVELVKKAKLEMNAEYISSKFGEVDLGWGYPEYAGPAMAVPLFSFYVKYNNRGEDGVVVPILLPLLAMERLQQELKKLIEGTNNKHETMQRVKITSML
;
A
#
# COMPACT_ATOMS: atom_id res chain seq x y z
N MET A 1 -4.59 -5.24 20.83
CA MET A 1 -5.43 -5.74 21.93
C MET A 1 -4.52 -6.03 23.11
N ALA A 2 -4.84 -5.49 24.29
CA ALA A 2 -4.07 -5.72 25.52
C ALA A 2 -4.15 -7.20 25.89
N GLN A 3 -3.00 -7.83 26.15
CA GLN A 3 -2.89 -9.25 26.57
C GLN A 3 -3.38 -9.46 28.02
N GLY A 4 -4.53 -8.89 28.39
CA GLY A 4 -5.04 -8.94 29.76
C GLY A 4 -4.35 -8.00 30.76
N ALA A 5 -3.51 -7.06 30.30
CA ALA A 5 -2.87 -6.07 31.16
C ALA A 5 -3.89 -5.03 31.68
N GLN A 6 -3.82 -4.71 32.98
CA GLN A 6 -4.71 -3.74 33.63
C GLN A 6 -4.48 -2.28 33.21
N HIS A 7 -3.30 -1.98 32.66
CA HIS A 7 -2.91 -0.65 32.19
C HIS A 7 -1.88 -0.78 31.07
N PRO A 8 -1.80 0.20 30.15
CA PRO A 8 -0.83 0.17 29.06
C PRO A 8 0.60 0.34 29.61
N SER A 9 1.55 -0.43 29.07
CA SER A 9 2.98 -0.30 29.44
C SER A 9 3.59 1.05 29.08
N VAL A 10 2.94 1.80 28.19
CA VAL A 10 3.30 3.17 27.82
C VAL A 10 2.06 4.04 28.01
N PRO A 11 2.09 5.08 28.86
CA PRO A 11 0.94 5.94 29.06
C PRO A 11 0.61 6.70 27.77
N PRO A 12 -0.69 6.86 27.42
CA PRO A 12 -1.08 7.67 26.29
C PRO A 12 -0.72 9.13 26.55
N LEU A 13 -0.07 9.76 25.57
CA LEU A 13 0.30 11.16 25.61
C LEU A 13 -0.49 11.91 24.53
N TRP A 14 -1.36 12.81 24.96
CA TRP A 14 -2.12 13.67 24.08
C TRP A 14 -1.26 14.87 23.66
N ARG A 15 -0.80 14.89 22.41
CA ARG A 15 -0.02 15.99 21.81
C ARG A 15 -0.30 16.19 20.32
N ARG A 16 -1.58 16.31 19.96
CA ARG A 16 -2.02 16.39 18.56
C ARG A 16 -1.54 17.68 17.87
N GLU A 17 -1.22 18.70 18.65
CA GLU A 17 -0.64 19.96 18.20
C GLU A 17 0.69 19.80 17.41
N LEU A 18 1.37 18.66 17.58
CA LEU A 18 2.56 18.30 16.79
C LEU A 18 2.26 18.12 15.29
N LEU A 19 0.99 17.98 14.94
CA LEU A 19 0.50 17.81 13.56
C LEU A 19 -0.34 19.01 13.11
N ASP A 20 -0.23 20.15 13.77
CA ASP A 20 -0.99 21.32 13.37
C ASP A 20 -0.51 21.85 12.03
N ALA A 21 -1.48 22.43 11.32
CA ALA A 21 -1.18 23.21 10.14
C ALA A 21 -0.19 24.32 10.47
N ARG A 22 0.71 24.60 9.52
CA ARG A 22 1.48 25.84 9.55
C ARG A 22 0.51 27.02 9.52
N ASN A 23 0.89 28.12 10.17
CA ASN A 23 0.16 29.38 10.09
C ASN A 23 1.06 30.47 9.46
N PRO A 24 0.75 30.93 8.23
CA PRO A 24 -0.33 30.47 7.35
C PRO A 24 -0.05 29.07 6.76
N PRO A 25 -1.09 28.36 6.30
CA PRO A 25 -0.95 27.16 5.49
C PRO A 25 0.02 27.33 4.31
N ARG A 26 0.92 26.36 4.10
CA ARG A 26 1.86 26.38 2.97
C ARG A 26 2.07 24.97 2.43
N ILE A 27 1.55 24.72 1.23
CA ILE A 27 1.79 23.48 0.48
C ILE A 27 3.17 23.57 -0.19
N THR A 28 4.05 22.62 0.15
CA THR A 28 5.43 22.56 -0.36
C THR A 28 5.75 21.22 -1.03
N SER A 29 4.84 20.24 -0.94
CA SER A 29 4.95 18.93 -1.60
C SER A 29 3.74 18.68 -2.51
N ILE A 30 3.96 17.93 -3.59
CA ILE A 30 2.87 17.45 -4.44
C ILE A 30 2.23 16.24 -3.76
N HIS A 31 0.92 16.34 -3.55
CA HIS A 31 0.11 15.35 -2.84
C HIS A 31 -0.78 14.59 -3.82
N HIS A 32 -0.16 13.74 -4.65
CA HIS A 32 -0.83 12.93 -5.69
C HIS A 32 -1.97 12.08 -5.14
N GLU A 33 -1.86 11.62 -3.91
CA GLU A 33 -2.85 10.81 -3.22
C GLU A 33 -4.18 11.54 -2.94
N TYR A 34 -4.22 12.85 -3.17
CA TYR A 34 -5.42 13.69 -3.08
C TYR A 34 -5.77 14.42 -4.37
N GLN A 35 -5.04 14.18 -5.47
CA GLN A 35 -5.42 14.61 -6.80
C GLN A 35 -6.53 13.66 -7.28
N LEU A 36 -7.74 13.90 -6.78
CA LEU A 36 -8.94 13.13 -7.11
C LEU A 36 -9.56 13.66 -8.41
N GLU A 37 -8.81 13.60 -9.50
CA GLU A 37 -9.41 13.72 -10.83
C GLU A 37 -9.76 12.29 -11.25
N ASN A 38 -11.06 11.97 -11.36
CA ASN A 38 -11.65 10.73 -11.92
C ASN A 38 -12.21 9.65 -10.96
N ILE A 39 -12.57 9.94 -9.70
CA ILE A 39 -13.40 8.96 -8.94
C ILE A 39 -14.83 8.85 -9.51
N GLU A 40 -15.31 9.86 -10.22
CA GLU A 40 -16.69 9.91 -10.75
C GLU A 40 -16.92 9.07 -12.03
N GLN A 41 -15.90 8.41 -12.57
CA GLN A 41 -16.03 7.55 -13.76
C GLN A 41 -15.79 6.06 -13.47
N GLN A 42 -15.96 5.62 -12.23
CA GLN A 42 -16.13 4.18 -12.01
C GLN A 42 -17.45 3.75 -12.66
N PRO A 43 -17.46 2.76 -13.56
CA PRO A 43 -18.70 2.23 -14.10
C PRO A 43 -19.55 1.75 -12.92
N ASN A 44 -20.85 2.08 -12.94
CA ASN A 44 -21.83 1.55 -11.99
C ASN A 44 -21.50 0.09 -11.71
N SER A 45 -21.21 -0.22 -10.45
CA SER A 45 -20.75 -1.53 -9.98
C SER A 45 -21.78 -2.66 -10.13
N ASP A 46 -22.89 -2.40 -10.80
CA ASP A 46 -24.00 -3.33 -10.97
C ASP A 46 -23.86 -4.24 -12.20
N GLU A 47 -22.90 -4.01 -13.11
CA GLU A 47 -22.74 -4.82 -14.34
C GLU A 47 -21.45 -5.66 -14.44
N ALA A 48 -20.47 -5.48 -13.55
CA ALA A 48 -19.24 -6.28 -13.58
C ALA A 48 -19.26 -7.35 -12.48
N ASP A 49 -19.19 -8.63 -12.86
CA ASP A 49 -18.99 -9.77 -11.95
C ASP A 49 -17.60 -9.65 -11.29
N VAL A 50 -17.55 -8.86 -10.21
CA VAL A 50 -16.34 -8.58 -9.43
C VAL A 50 -16.15 -9.69 -8.42
N ILE A 51 -14.98 -10.32 -8.47
CA ILE A 51 -14.64 -11.41 -7.55
C ILE A 51 -13.53 -10.97 -6.60
N GLN A 52 -13.68 -11.34 -5.34
CA GLN A 52 -12.62 -11.20 -4.35
C GLN A 52 -11.76 -12.47 -4.35
N HIS A 53 -10.45 -12.30 -4.50
CA HIS A 53 -9.49 -13.39 -4.38
C HIS A 53 -8.32 -13.01 -3.49
N SER A 54 -7.77 -14.01 -2.79
CA SER A 54 -6.67 -13.82 -1.86
C SER A 54 -5.39 -14.45 -2.41
N PHE A 55 -4.31 -13.69 -2.36
CA PHE A 55 -3.01 -14.10 -2.85
C PHE A 55 -2.00 -14.17 -1.72
N THR A 56 -1.12 -15.16 -1.77
CA THR A 56 0.00 -15.29 -0.84
C THR A 56 1.32 -15.27 -1.61
N LEU A 57 2.27 -14.48 -1.10
CA LEU A 57 3.66 -14.47 -1.56
C LEU A 57 4.52 -15.01 -0.42
N SER A 58 5.01 -16.23 -0.58
CA SER A 58 5.77 -16.94 0.43
C SER A 58 7.12 -16.25 0.69
N PRO A 59 7.74 -16.43 1.88
CA PRO A 59 9.06 -15.88 2.16
C PRO A 59 10.14 -16.32 1.15
N ASN A 60 10.05 -17.55 0.66
CA ASN A 60 10.97 -18.10 -0.34
C ASN A 60 10.79 -17.40 -1.69
N GLN A 61 9.54 -17.26 -2.17
CA GLN A 61 9.24 -16.54 -3.42
C GLN A 61 9.75 -15.10 -3.37
N ILE A 62 9.53 -14.39 -2.26
CA ILE A 62 10.04 -13.02 -2.07
C ILE A 62 11.57 -12.96 -2.14
N THR A 63 12.24 -14.00 -1.63
CA THR A 63 13.70 -14.08 -1.65
C THR A 63 14.21 -14.30 -3.07
N GLU A 64 13.58 -15.18 -3.86
CA GLU A 64 13.94 -15.39 -5.26
C GLU A 64 13.68 -14.15 -6.13
N ILE A 65 12.48 -13.55 -6.01
CA ILE A 65 12.15 -12.30 -6.72
C ILE A 65 13.18 -11.21 -6.39
N ARG A 66 13.59 -11.10 -5.12
CA ARG A 66 14.61 -10.13 -4.70
C ARG A 66 15.96 -10.37 -5.37
N LYS A 67 16.38 -11.61 -5.62
CA LYS A 67 17.66 -11.92 -6.30
C LYS A 67 17.68 -11.42 -7.74
N CYS A 68 16.52 -11.39 -8.40
CA CYS A 68 16.36 -10.88 -9.76
C CYS A 68 16.42 -9.34 -9.85
N LEU A 69 16.38 -8.63 -8.72
CA LEU A 69 16.53 -7.19 -8.71
C LEU A 69 18.00 -6.76 -8.88
N PRO A 70 18.24 -5.58 -9.47
CA PRO A 70 19.54 -4.91 -9.45
C PRO A 70 20.13 -4.84 -8.02
N PRO A 71 21.46 -4.95 -7.85
CA PRO A 71 22.10 -5.03 -6.52
C PRO A 71 21.66 -3.94 -5.53
N HIS A 72 21.51 -2.70 -5.98
CA HIS A 72 21.12 -1.57 -5.12
C HIS A 72 19.67 -1.70 -4.59
N LEU A 73 18.81 -2.44 -5.28
CA LEU A 73 17.41 -2.65 -4.91
C LEU A 73 17.18 -3.93 -4.11
N ARG A 74 18.18 -4.80 -3.97
CA ARG A 74 18.07 -6.01 -3.14
C ARG A 74 17.86 -5.69 -1.65
N THR A 75 18.17 -4.46 -1.24
CA THR A 75 17.93 -3.94 0.11
C THR A 75 16.48 -3.51 0.38
N CYS A 76 15.60 -3.58 -0.62
CA CYS A 76 14.19 -3.19 -0.46
C CYS A 76 13.47 -4.03 0.61
N SER A 77 12.56 -3.36 1.33
CA SER A 77 11.74 -4.02 2.34
C SER A 77 10.78 -5.03 1.70
N ARG A 78 10.33 -6.02 2.48
CA ARG A 78 9.32 -6.99 2.00
C ARG A 78 8.02 -6.30 1.57
N LEU A 79 7.67 -5.18 2.18
CA LEU A 79 6.50 -4.39 1.82
C LEU A 79 6.72 -3.73 0.44
N GLU A 80 7.82 -3.00 0.25
CA GLU A 80 8.17 -2.35 -1.02
C GLU A 80 8.11 -3.33 -2.20
N LEU A 81 8.71 -4.52 -2.04
CA LEU A 81 8.71 -5.52 -3.08
C LEU A 81 7.31 -6.07 -3.38
N ARG A 82 6.53 -6.41 -2.35
CA ARG A 82 5.15 -6.90 -2.53
C ARG A 82 4.26 -5.86 -3.20
N THR A 83 4.36 -4.61 -2.79
CA THR A 83 3.62 -3.49 -3.38
C THR A 83 3.98 -3.33 -4.86
N ALA A 84 5.26 -3.32 -5.19
CA ALA A 84 5.72 -3.19 -6.58
C ALA A 84 5.23 -4.36 -7.46
N CYS A 85 5.32 -5.60 -6.98
CA CYS A 85 4.81 -6.77 -7.71
C CYS A 85 3.30 -6.63 -7.97
N LEU A 86 2.52 -6.34 -6.93
CA LEU A 86 1.07 -6.23 -7.04
C LEU A 86 0.64 -5.08 -7.94
N TRP A 87 1.29 -3.92 -7.84
CA TRP A 87 0.98 -2.77 -8.68
C TRP A 87 1.19 -3.08 -10.16
N ARG A 88 2.35 -3.64 -10.51
CA ARG A 88 2.69 -3.99 -11.89
C ARG A 88 1.77 -5.09 -12.42
N CYS A 89 1.57 -6.16 -11.65
CA CYS A 89 0.70 -7.26 -12.06
C CYS A 89 -0.77 -6.82 -12.20
N ARG A 90 -1.29 -5.97 -11.29
CA ARG A 90 -2.64 -5.42 -11.38
C ARG A 90 -2.82 -4.54 -12.62
N THR A 91 -1.84 -3.69 -12.91
CA THR A 91 -1.89 -2.81 -14.09
C THR A 91 -1.90 -3.62 -15.39
N LEU A 92 -1.05 -4.65 -15.49
CA LEU A 92 -1.04 -5.59 -16.61
C LEU A 92 -2.38 -6.34 -16.73
N ALA A 93 -2.92 -6.83 -15.61
CA ALA A 93 -4.13 -7.62 -15.58
C ALA A 93 -5.39 -6.85 -15.96
N LEU A 94 -5.44 -5.57 -15.60
CA LEU A 94 -6.51 -4.65 -15.98
C LEU A 94 -6.42 -4.21 -17.44
N ASN A 95 -5.27 -4.41 -18.10
CA ASN A 95 -5.01 -3.92 -19.45
C ASN A 95 -5.34 -2.43 -19.59
N VAL A 96 -4.85 -1.64 -18.62
CA VAL A 96 -4.99 -0.19 -18.58
C VAL A 96 -4.37 0.42 -19.83
N ASP A 97 -4.98 1.49 -20.36
CA ASP A 97 -4.44 2.20 -21.52
C ASP A 97 -2.98 2.61 -21.24
N PRO A 98 -2.03 2.35 -22.15
CA PRO A 98 -0.61 2.66 -21.92
C PRO A 98 -0.32 4.13 -21.57
N ASP A 99 -1.15 5.07 -21.99
CA ASP A 99 -1.01 6.50 -21.74
C ASP A 99 -1.70 6.98 -20.47
N GLU A 100 -2.57 6.17 -19.88
CA GLU A 100 -3.21 6.47 -18.59
C GLU A 100 -2.20 6.47 -17.44
N VAL A 101 -2.43 7.37 -16.49
CA VAL A 101 -1.64 7.48 -15.27
C VAL A 101 -2.18 6.50 -14.24
N VAL A 102 -1.30 5.64 -13.73
CA VAL A 102 -1.60 4.71 -12.63
C VAL A 102 -0.82 5.11 -11.39
N GLN A 103 -1.41 4.87 -10.23
CA GLN A 103 -0.80 5.17 -8.95
C GLN A 103 -0.96 4.04 -7.93
N ILE A 104 -0.03 3.96 -6.99
CA ILE A 104 -0.17 3.13 -5.79
C ILE A 104 0.32 3.87 -4.56
N SER A 105 -0.52 3.91 -3.54
CA SER A 105 -0.19 4.48 -2.24
C SER A 105 0.08 3.40 -1.20
N CYS A 106 0.99 3.67 -0.26
CA CYS A 106 1.22 2.84 0.91
C CYS A 106 1.10 3.67 2.17
N ILE A 107 0.36 3.17 3.15
CA ILE A 107 0.26 3.83 4.46
C ILE A 107 1.61 3.75 5.18
N VAL A 108 2.18 4.91 5.49
CA VAL A 108 3.44 5.07 6.22
C VAL A 108 3.15 5.65 7.60
N ASN A 109 3.55 4.94 8.64
CA ASN A 109 3.41 5.40 10.03
C ASN A 109 4.50 6.43 10.35
N GLY A 110 4.09 7.63 10.79
CA GLY A 110 4.99 8.71 11.18
C GLY A 110 5.72 8.49 12.51
N ARG A 111 5.24 7.60 13.39
CA ARG A 111 5.77 7.38 14.76
C ARG A 111 7.10 6.61 14.81
N GLY A 112 7.73 6.29 13.68
CA GLY A 112 8.92 5.44 13.61
C GLY A 112 10.24 6.23 13.53
N LYS A 113 11.13 6.02 14.51
CA LYS A 113 12.47 6.68 14.64
C LYS A 113 13.40 6.61 13.41
N LYS A 114 13.14 5.72 12.45
CA LYS A 114 14.02 5.48 11.28
C LYS A 114 13.50 6.08 9.96
N ILE A 115 12.22 6.46 9.90
CA ILE A 115 11.60 6.92 8.65
C ILE A 115 11.94 8.39 8.43
N ASN A 116 12.06 9.17 9.50
CA ASN A 116 12.36 10.58 9.41
C ASN A 116 13.01 11.10 10.70
N LYS A 117 14.19 11.72 10.59
CA LYS A 117 14.90 12.29 11.76
C LYS A 117 14.18 13.54 12.30
N ASP A 118 13.47 14.24 11.42
CA ASP A 118 12.88 15.56 11.71
C ASP A 118 11.46 15.46 12.25
N LEU A 119 10.84 14.28 12.18
CA LEU A 119 9.51 14.02 12.72
C LEU A 119 9.60 12.99 13.84
N GLN A 120 9.71 13.46 15.07
CA GLN A 120 9.78 12.61 16.25
C GLN A 120 8.51 12.74 17.05
N PHE A 121 7.67 11.71 16.98
CA PHE A 121 6.55 11.61 17.91
C PHE A 121 7.06 11.14 19.27
N PRO A 122 6.57 11.74 20.36
CA PRO A 122 6.90 11.28 21.69
C PRO A 122 6.41 9.84 21.90
N LEU A 123 7.15 9.08 22.70
CA LEU A 123 6.70 7.76 23.13
C LEU A 123 5.33 7.91 23.82
N GLY A 124 4.35 7.13 23.39
CA GLY A 124 2.98 7.22 23.91
C GLY A 124 2.06 8.16 23.14
N TYR A 125 2.51 8.87 22.08
CA TYR A 125 1.65 9.74 21.28
C TYR A 125 0.32 9.05 20.91
N TYR A 126 -0.77 9.67 21.34
CA TYR A 126 -2.13 9.18 21.21
C TYR A 126 -2.95 10.05 20.25
N GLY A 127 -3.07 9.57 19.02
CA GLY A 127 -3.74 10.26 17.90
C GLY A 127 -3.44 9.53 16.59
N ASN A 128 -3.84 10.06 15.44
CA ASN A 128 -3.39 9.60 14.13
C ASN A 128 -2.04 10.23 13.78
N ALA A 129 -1.19 9.52 13.04
CA ALA A 129 0.11 9.99 12.57
C ALA A 129 0.60 9.05 11.46
N PHE A 130 -0.03 9.17 10.30
CA PHE A 130 0.33 8.46 9.08
C PHE A 130 0.03 9.34 7.87
N ALA A 131 0.65 9.03 6.74
CA ALA A 131 0.24 9.52 5.44
C ALA A 131 0.40 8.37 4.44
N PHE A 132 -0.02 8.59 3.20
CA PHE A 132 -0.08 7.55 2.18
C PHE A 132 0.47 8.06 0.85
N PRO A 133 1.77 8.42 0.80
CA PRO A 133 2.39 8.96 -0.41
C PRO A 133 2.19 8.00 -1.59
N ALA A 134 1.83 8.57 -2.74
CA ALA A 134 1.57 7.81 -3.94
C ALA A 134 2.81 7.74 -4.84
N ALA A 135 3.15 6.53 -5.29
CA ALA A 135 3.99 6.35 -6.47
C ALA A 135 3.12 6.49 -7.72
N VAL A 136 3.57 7.29 -8.69
CA VAL A 136 2.81 7.62 -9.91
C VAL A 136 3.65 7.37 -11.15
N THR A 137 3.04 6.80 -12.21
CA THR A 137 3.67 6.61 -13.53
C THR A 137 2.60 6.33 -14.58
N LYS A 138 2.93 6.44 -15.87
CA LYS A 138 2.08 5.90 -16.94
C LYS A 138 2.02 4.37 -16.89
N ALA A 139 0.87 3.78 -17.21
CA ALA A 139 0.66 2.33 -17.23
C ALA A 139 1.63 1.63 -18.20
N GLY A 140 1.78 2.16 -19.42
CA GLY A 140 2.68 1.60 -20.42
C GLY A 140 4.14 1.62 -19.98
N VAL A 141 4.56 2.66 -19.25
CA VAL A 141 5.91 2.76 -18.68
C VAL A 141 6.10 1.73 -17.57
N LEU A 142 5.13 1.57 -16.66
CA LEU A 142 5.19 0.58 -15.59
C LEU A 142 5.28 -0.86 -16.12
N CYS A 143 4.47 -1.18 -17.13
CA CYS A 143 4.35 -2.52 -17.69
C CYS A 143 5.58 -2.92 -18.52
N LYS A 144 6.12 -2.00 -19.33
CA LYS A 144 7.30 -2.24 -20.19
C LYS A 144 8.62 -2.30 -19.42
N ASN A 145 8.73 -1.61 -18.28
CA ASN A 145 9.95 -1.63 -17.48
C ASN A 145 10.04 -2.88 -16.56
N PRO A 146 11.27 -3.26 -16.16
CA PRO A 146 11.49 -4.34 -15.20
C PRO A 146 10.87 -4.03 -13.83
N LEU A 147 10.62 -5.07 -13.02
CA LEU A 147 10.09 -4.92 -11.65
C LEU A 147 10.90 -3.93 -10.78
N GLY A 148 12.22 -3.83 -11.01
CA GLY A 148 13.08 -2.87 -10.31
C GLY A 148 12.61 -1.42 -10.43
N TYR A 149 12.05 -1.02 -11.57
CA TYR A 149 11.48 0.31 -11.77
C TYR A 149 10.32 0.58 -10.80
N ALA A 150 9.39 -0.37 -10.69
CA ALA A 150 8.27 -0.25 -9.75
C ALA A 150 8.75 -0.21 -8.29
N VAL A 151 9.78 -0.99 -7.94
CA VAL A 151 10.40 -0.98 -6.61
C VAL A 151 11.03 0.38 -6.29
N GLU A 152 11.71 0.99 -7.25
CA GLU A 152 12.29 2.33 -7.10
C GLU A 152 11.23 3.39 -6.82
N LEU A 153 10.14 3.39 -7.59
CA LEU A 153 9.03 4.33 -7.38
C LEU A 153 8.39 4.17 -6.00
N VAL A 154 8.08 2.94 -5.59
CA VAL A 154 7.50 2.66 -4.26
C VAL A 154 8.46 3.07 -3.14
N LYS A 155 9.76 2.79 -3.31
CA LYS A 155 10.79 3.18 -2.33
C LYS A 155 10.93 4.69 -2.25
N LYS A 156 10.88 5.40 -3.39
CA LYS A 156 10.93 6.86 -3.45
C LYS A 156 9.72 7.49 -2.78
N ALA A 157 8.50 7.08 -3.14
CA ALA A 157 7.26 7.58 -2.53
C ALA A 157 7.26 7.40 -1.00
N LYS A 158 7.71 6.22 -0.53
CA LYS A 158 7.85 5.99 0.91
C LYS A 158 8.88 6.91 1.59
N LEU A 159 9.96 7.29 0.91
CA LEU A 159 11.00 8.18 1.45
C LEU A 159 10.60 9.66 1.42
N GLU A 160 9.67 10.05 0.55
CA GLU A 160 9.13 11.42 0.51
C GLU A 160 8.35 11.75 1.79
N MET A 161 7.89 10.74 2.54
CA MET A 161 7.23 10.90 3.82
C MET A 161 8.17 11.48 4.89
N ASN A 162 8.23 12.80 4.96
CA ASN A 162 9.01 13.55 5.95
C ASN A 162 8.14 14.58 6.71
N ALA A 163 8.76 15.40 7.57
CA ALA A 163 8.04 16.32 8.46
C ALA A 163 7.41 17.44 7.62
N GLU A 164 8.12 17.85 6.58
CA GLU A 164 7.65 18.81 5.61
C GLU A 164 6.46 18.26 4.83
N TYR A 165 6.53 17.04 4.30
CA TYR A 165 5.44 16.40 3.56
C TYR A 165 4.13 16.38 4.36
N ILE A 166 4.21 15.95 5.62
CA ILE A 166 3.03 15.89 6.50
C ILE A 166 2.55 17.30 6.87
N SER A 167 3.47 18.21 7.24
CA SER A 167 3.11 19.60 7.61
C SER A 167 2.64 20.47 6.46
N SER A 168 2.96 20.10 5.22
CA SER A 168 2.63 20.92 4.05
C SER A 168 1.15 20.88 3.68
N LYS A 169 0.41 19.83 4.09
CA LYS A 169 -1.01 19.67 3.76
C LYS A 169 -1.99 19.89 4.91
N PHE A 170 -1.52 19.96 6.16
CA PHE A 170 -2.44 20.12 7.31
C PHE A 170 -3.27 21.40 7.27
N GLY A 171 -2.90 22.38 6.44
CA GLY A 171 -3.71 23.59 6.26
C GLY A 171 -4.95 23.46 5.37
N GLU A 172 -5.14 22.33 4.68
CA GLU A 172 -6.31 22.06 3.82
C GLU A 172 -7.00 20.72 4.11
N VAL A 173 -6.30 19.77 4.75
CA VAL A 173 -6.90 18.50 5.19
C VAL A 173 -6.81 18.40 6.69
N ASP A 174 -7.95 18.58 7.33
CA ASP A 174 -8.10 18.38 8.75
C ASP A 174 -8.18 16.88 9.12
N LEU A 175 -7.24 16.42 9.95
CA LEU A 175 -7.21 15.08 10.54
C LEU A 175 -7.29 15.11 12.08
N GLY A 176 -7.92 16.17 12.65
CA GLY A 176 -8.15 16.34 14.08
C GLY A 176 -8.97 17.56 14.57
N TRP A 177 -9.71 18.32 13.74
CA TRP A 177 -10.16 19.71 13.99
C TRP A 177 -11.59 20.11 13.53
N GLY A 178 -12.46 19.21 13.07
CA GLY A 178 -13.86 19.53 12.73
C GLY A 178 -14.15 19.77 11.23
N TYR A 179 -15.35 19.31 10.86
CA TYR A 179 -15.94 19.02 9.54
C TYR A 179 -14.97 18.71 8.37
N PRO A 180 -14.88 17.41 7.99
CA PRO A 180 -16.03 16.60 7.58
C PRO A 180 -16.47 15.54 8.59
N GLU A 181 -17.76 15.23 8.56
CA GLU A 181 -18.50 14.38 9.52
C GLU A 181 -18.14 12.88 9.44
N TYR A 182 -17.29 12.49 8.47
CA TYR A 182 -16.73 11.14 8.36
C TYR A 182 -15.48 11.15 7.47
N ALA A 183 -14.35 10.68 8.01
CA ALA A 183 -13.10 10.47 7.25
C ALA A 183 -12.61 9.03 7.46
N GLY A 184 -13.35 8.10 6.88
CA GLY A 184 -12.96 6.72 6.65
C GLY A 184 -13.53 6.27 5.30
N PRO A 185 -13.09 5.15 4.73
CA PRO A 185 -13.85 4.54 3.66
C PRO A 185 -15.18 4.04 4.24
N ALA A 186 -16.30 4.64 3.83
CA ALA A 186 -17.65 4.28 4.31
C ALA A 186 -18.05 2.86 3.87
N MET A 187 -17.33 2.33 2.89
CA MET A 187 -17.55 1.06 2.22
C MET A 187 -16.19 0.45 1.86
N ALA A 188 -16.13 -0.87 1.67
CA ALA A 188 -14.98 -1.53 1.07
C ALA A 188 -14.74 -0.98 -0.34
N VAL A 189 -13.82 -0.03 -0.47
CA VAL A 189 -13.50 0.56 -1.77
C VAL A 189 -12.61 -0.44 -2.53
N PRO A 190 -12.93 -0.80 -3.80
CA PRO A 190 -12.11 -1.68 -4.65
C PRO A 190 -10.65 -1.24 -4.86
N LEU A 191 -10.31 -0.05 -4.36
CA LEU A 191 -9.03 0.65 -4.44
C LEU A 191 -8.05 0.29 -3.30
N PHE A 192 -8.51 -0.29 -2.18
CA PHE A 192 -7.61 -0.67 -1.07
C PHE A 192 -7.27 -2.16 -1.08
N SER A 193 -5.99 -2.48 -0.90
CA SER A 193 -5.50 -3.83 -0.64
C SER A 193 -4.83 -3.90 0.72
N PHE A 194 -5.23 -4.87 1.54
CA PHE A 194 -4.68 -5.05 2.89
C PHE A 194 -3.62 -6.15 2.91
N TYR A 195 -2.50 -5.91 3.59
CA TYR A 195 -1.53 -6.97 3.87
C TYR A 195 -1.85 -7.61 5.21
N VAL A 196 -2.47 -8.79 5.19
CA VAL A 196 -2.87 -9.52 6.39
C VAL A 196 -1.82 -10.57 6.70
N LYS A 197 -1.12 -10.43 7.83
CA LYS A 197 -0.23 -11.49 8.33
C LYS A 197 -1.07 -12.65 8.84
N TYR A 198 -0.66 -13.87 8.52
CA TYR A 198 -1.21 -15.08 9.11
C TYR A 198 -0.07 -16.02 9.52
N ASN A 199 -0.33 -16.86 10.51
CA ASN A 199 0.55 -17.94 10.91
C ASN A 199 -0.24 -19.24 10.77
N ASN A 200 0.26 -20.17 9.98
CA ASN A 200 -0.32 -21.51 9.86
C ASN A 200 0.73 -22.56 10.20
N ARG A 201 0.56 -23.26 11.33
CA ARG A 201 1.44 -24.36 11.77
C ARG A 201 2.94 -24.00 11.77
N GLY A 202 3.28 -22.77 12.15
CA GLY A 202 4.67 -22.30 12.24
C GLY A 202 5.20 -21.63 10.98
N GLU A 203 4.44 -21.59 9.89
CA GLU A 203 4.78 -20.81 8.70
C GLU A 203 4.09 -19.44 8.73
N ASP A 204 4.91 -18.39 8.81
CA ASP A 204 4.45 -17.00 8.72
C ASP A 204 4.27 -16.59 7.25
N GLY A 205 3.03 -16.23 6.89
CA GLY A 205 2.67 -15.77 5.56
C GLY A 205 1.98 -14.42 5.56
N VAL A 206 1.76 -13.86 4.36
CA VAL A 206 0.91 -12.68 4.17
C VAL A 206 -0.09 -12.97 3.07
N VAL A 207 -1.37 -12.76 3.39
CA VAL A 207 -2.49 -12.78 2.46
C VAL A 207 -2.79 -11.35 2.01
N VAL A 208 -3.06 -11.20 0.72
CA VAL A 208 -3.53 -9.94 0.13
C VAL A 208 -4.85 -10.21 -0.59
N PRO A 209 -6.00 -9.80 -0.01
CA PRO A 209 -7.27 -9.84 -0.71
C PRO A 209 -7.31 -8.73 -1.76
N ILE A 210 -7.74 -9.09 -2.96
CA ILE A 210 -7.85 -8.21 -4.12
C ILE A 210 -9.23 -8.40 -4.73
N LEU A 211 -9.88 -7.29 -5.04
CA LEU A 211 -11.15 -7.25 -5.78
C LEU A 211 -10.87 -6.80 -7.22
N LEU A 212 -11.29 -7.59 -8.20
CA LEU A 212 -11.19 -7.31 -9.64
C LEU A 212 -12.33 -8.01 -10.40
N PRO A 213 -12.71 -7.52 -11.60
CA PRO A 213 -13.54 -8.28 -12.53
C PRO A 213 -12.95 -9.66 -12.82
N LEU A 214 -13.78 -10.69 -13.00
CA LEU A 214 -13.36 -12.08 -13.21
C LEU A 214 -12.20 -12.24 -14.21
N LEU A 215 -12.34 -11.69 -15.42
CA LEU A 215 -11.32 -11.79 -16.46
C LEU A 215 -10.00 -11.08 -16.09
N ALA A 216 -10.08 -9.99 -15.33
CA ALA A 216 -8.88 -9.32 -14.81
C ALA A 216 -8.25 -10.14 -13.67
N MET A 217 -9.05 -10.83 -12.85
CA MET A 217 -8.53 -11.69 -11.80
C MET A 217 -7.74 -12.88 -12.38
N GLU A 218 -8.26 -13.54 -13.42
CA GLU A 218 -7.55 -14.64 -14.10
C GLU A 218 -6.21 -14.18 -14.68
N ARG A 219 -6.20 -13.01 -15.34
CA ARG A 219 -4.96 -12.38 -15.84
C ARG A 219 -4.00 -12.03 -14.70
N LEU A 220 -4.49 -11.53 -13.58
CA LEU A 220 -3.66 -11.23 -12.40
C LEU A 220 -2.98 -12.49 -11.86
N GLN A 221 -3.71 -13.61 -11.77
CA GLN A 221 -3.15 -14.89 -11.36
C GLN A 221 -2.03 -15.33 -12.31
N GLN A 222 -2.23 -15.17 -13.63
CA GLN A 222 -1.21 -15.49 -14.63
C GLN A 222 0.03 -14.60 -14.50
N GLU A 223 -0.13 -13.28 -14.30
CA GLU A 223 0.99 -12.35 -14.16
C GLU A 223 1.79 -12.61 -12.87
N LEU A 224 1.11 -12.93 -11.77
CA LEU A 224 1.79 -13.33 -10.52
C LEU A 224 2.52 -14.66 -10.69
N LYS A 225 1.90 -15.62 -11.38
CA LYS A 225 2.53 -16.91 -11.69
C LYS A 225 3.78 -16.72 -12.56
N LYS A 226 3.72 -15.92 -13.64
CA LYS A 226 4.90 -15.58 -14.47
C LYS A 226 6.01 -14.93 -13.66
N LEU A 227 5.65 -14.04 -12.72
CA LEU A 227 6.63 -13.37 -11.86
C LEU A 227 7.32 -14.36 -10.91
N ILE A 228 6.63 -15.41 -10.47
CA ILE A 228 7.17 -16.47 -9.62
C ILE A 228 7.96 -17.50 -10.46
N GLU A 229 7.39 -18.00 -11.55
CA GLU A 229 8.00 -19.02 -12.42
C GLU A 229 9.18 -18.47 -13.24
N GLY A 230 9.16 -17.19 -13.61
CA GLY A 230 10.32 -16.52 -14.21
C GLY A 230 11.55 -16.46 -13.29
N THR A 231 11.40 -16.84 -12.01
CA THR A 231 12.51 -17.00 -11.05
C THR A 231 12.92 -18.45 -10.81
N ASN A 232 12.11 -19.45 -11.22
CA ASN A 232 12.36 -20.88 -10.97
C ASN A 232 11.87 -21.75 -12.14
N ASN A 233 12.78 -22.49 -12.78
CA ASN A 233 12.47 -23.61 -13.68
C ASN A 233 11.89 -24.84 -12.94
N LYS A 234 10.97 -24.66 -12.00
CA LYS A 234 10.20 -25.75 -11.36
C LYS A 234 8.80 -25.28 -11.01
N HIS A 235 7.81 -26.02 -11.50
CA HIS A 235 6.38 -25.80 -11.26
C HIS A 235 6.06 -25.82 -9.76
N GLU A 236 5.54 -24.71 -9.23
CA GLU A 236 4.78 -24.71 -7.97
C GLU A 236 3.41 -24.07 -8.20
N THR A 237 2.39 -24.84 -7.85
CA THR A 237 0.98 -24.55 -8.05
C THR A 237 0.53 -23.45 -7.09
N MET A 238 -0.05 -22.36 -7.62
CA MET A 238 -0.81 -21.39 -6.80
C MET A 238 -1.94 -22.13 -6.08
N GLN A 239 -1.84 -22.28 -4.76
CA GLN A 239 -2.93 -22.85 -3.97
C GLN A 239 -4.03 -21.81 -3.75
N ARG A 240 -5.25 -22.20 -4.10
CA ARG A 240 -6.49 -21.46 -3.82
C ARG A 240 -6.70 -21.45 -2.31
N VAL A 241 -6.29 -20.37 -1.63
CA VAL A 241 -6.61 -20.20 -0.21
C VAL A 241 -8.09 -19.86 -0.11
N LYS A 242 -8.92 -20.84 0.27
CA LYS A 242 -10.29 -20.60 0.70
C LYS A 242 -10.22 -19.90 2.06
N ILE A 243 -10.64 -18.64 2.13
CA ILE A 243 -10.97 -18.01 3.41
C ILE A 243 -12.30 -18.61 3.86
N THR A 244 -12.25 -19.62 4.73
CA THR A 244 -13.42 -20.07 5.49
C THR A 244 -13.59 -19.13 6.67
N SER A 245 -14.58 -18.23 6.55
CA SER A 245 -15.09 -17.33 7.59
C SER A 245 -14.22 -16.12 7.97
N MET A 246 -14.78 -14.92 7.79
CA MET A 246 -14.47 -13.73 8.58
C MET A 246 -15.76 -13.36 9.32
N LEU A 247 -15.82 -13.70 10.61
CA LEU A 247 -16.66 -13.02 11.61
C LEU A 247 -15.74 -12.15 12.45
#